data_AF-A0A0H4X5Q6-F1
#
_entry.id   AF-A0A0H4X5Q6-F1
#
_cell.length_a   1.000
_cell.length_b   1.000
_cell.length_c   1.000
_cell.angle_alpha   90.00
_cell.angle_beta   90.00
_cell.angle_gamma   90.00
#
_symmetry.space_group_name_H-M   'P 1'
#
loop_
_entity.id
_entity.type
_entity.pdbx_description
1 polymer ?
#
loop_
_entity_poly.entity_id
_entity_poly.type
_entity_poly.pdbx_seq_one_letter_code
_entity_poly.pdbx_strand_id
1 'polypeptide(L)'
;MRRGMSSSRLVPVLLFLVLGGVPLAAAQTSSQRPRTVAGVCGATNWACVAECIDAECIDTCMRKDCEQALARLKACTRNAGCSPSDAQCSARACQPICQRSFEPAPPSPEKDVQAPCEGVRAPGAPPPKNLVGTWSLVAASLPDEVTAREERIEAQPRSDYARSLQVSPTGCFVLRTSLEAATLGEGNSLVVRAWGTVEVAGKGRIRLRTRDGQAVGPVCGDKRVIPLSGPKLKFRGGAYDWDLEEEVLTLMVEDTTKQTFQFERVNPEGGKK
;
A
#
# COMPACT_ATOMS: atom_id res chain seq x y z
N MET A 1 22.97 -30.33 -80.53
CA MET A 1 22.17 -31.57 -80.42
C MET A 1 20.78 -31.23 -79.88
N ARG A 2 19.72 -31.73 -80.53
CA ARG A 2 18.27 -31.75 -80.18
C ARG A 2 17.58 -30.38 -80.04
N ARG A 3 16.84 -29.83 -81.02
CA ARG A 3 15.53 -30.17 -81.66
C ARG A 3 14.32 -30.27 -80.71
N GLY A 4 13.26 -29.50 -81.04
CA GLY A 4 11.84 -29.76 -80.72
C GLY A 4 11.12 -28.53 -80.13
N MET A 5 10.59 -27.57 -80.91
CA MET A 5 9.27 -27.52 -81.58
C MET A 5 8.03 -27.68 -80.67
N SER A 6 7.28 -26.57 -80.55
CA SER A 6 5.90 -26.39 -81.05
C SER A 6 4.77 -26.07 -80.06
N SER A 7 4.04 -25.02 -80.45
CA SER A 7 2.59 -24.82 -80.41
C SER A 7 1.86 -24.44 -79.11
N SER A 8 1.46 -23.16 -79.10
CA SER A 8 0.08 -22.67 -79.08
C SER A 8 -0.96 -23.36 -78.18
N ARG A 9 -1.56 -22.58 -77.27
CA ARG A 9 -3.00 -22.25 -77.31
C ARG A 9 -3.43 -21.31 -76.17
N LEU A 10 -4.32 -20.40 -76.54
CA LEU A 10 -5.48 -19.88 -75.80
C LEU A 10 -5.27 -18.84 -74.68
N VAL A 11 -5.75 -17.64 -75.00
CA VAL A 11 -6.21 -16.56 -74.11
C VAL A 11 -7.31 -17.09 -73.18
N PRO A 12 -7.34 -16.63 -71.92
CA PRO A 12 -8.52 -15.89 -71.49
C PRO A 12 -8.14 -14.56 -70.82
N VAL A 13 -8.79 -13.51 -71.30
CA VAL A 13 -8.92 -12.21 -70.64
C VAL A 13 -9.56 -12.46 -69.27
N LEU A 14 -8.81 -12.26 -68.19
CA LEU A 14 -9.34 -12.24 -66.83
C LEU A 14 -9.44 -10.78 -66.38
N LEU A 15 -10.66 -10.27 -66.44
CA LEU A 15 -11.11 -9.04 -65.78
C LEU A 15 -10.65 -9.06 -64.31
N PHE A 16 -9.76 -8.14 -63.92
CA PHE A 16 -9.60 -7.82 -62.51
C PHE A 16 -10.75 -6.89 -62.09
N LEU A 17 -11.73 -7.51 -61.42
CA LEU A 17 -12.74 -6.82 -60.60
C LEU A 17 -12.03 -5.94 -59.58
N VAL A 18 -12.27 -4.63 -59.67
CA VAL A 18 -11.99 -3.65 -58.63
C VAL A 18 -12.94 -3.94 -57.46
N LEU A 19 -12.54 -4.86 -56.58
CA LEU A 19 -13.15 -5.00 -55.26
C LEU A 19 -12.59 -3.90 -54.38
N GLY A 20 -13.39 -2.85 -54.22
CA GLY A 20 -13.20 -1.83 -53.19
C GLY A 20 -13.17 -2.50 -51.82
N GLY A 21 -11.98 -2.81 -51.34
CA GLY A 21 -11.72 -3.10 -49.94
C GLY A 21 -11.83 -1.79 -49.18
N VAL A 22 -13.00 -1.51 -48.62
CA VAL A 22 -13.12 -0.55 -47.52
C VAL A 22 -12.26 -1.14 -46.40
N PRO A 23 -11.18 -0.48 -45.95
CA PRO A 23 -10.57 -0.90 -44.70
C PRO A 23 -11.61 -0.60 -43.64
N LEU A 24 -12.32 -1.64 -43.17
CA LEU A 24 -12.89 -1.61 -41.84
C LEU A 24 -11.71 -1.26 -40.94
N ALA A 25 -11.69 -0.02 -40.48
CA ALA A 25 -10.89 0.40 -39.36
C ALA A 25 -11.25 -0.56 -38.23
N ALA A 26 -10.41 -1.57 -38.04
CA ALA A 26 -10.34 -2.28 -36.80
C ALA A 26 -10.17 -1.19 -35.76
N ALA A 27 -11.22 -0.95 -34.97
CA ALA A 27 -11.10 -0.25 -33.73
C ALA A 27 -10.08 -1.05 -32.92
N GLN A 28 -8.82 -0.62 -33.02
CA GLN A 28 -7.78 -1.03 -32.11
C GLN A 28 -8.25 -0.45 -30.78
N THR A 29 -9.02 -1.24 -30.04
CA THR A 29 -9.09 -1.12 -28.59
C THR A 29 -7.64 -1.17 -28.15
N SER A 30 -7.05 0.01 -27.94
CA SER A 30 -5.79 0.14 -27.25
C SER A 30 -5.96 -0.65 -25.97
N SER A 31 -5.27 -1.79 -25.88
CA SER A 31 -5.15 -2.57 -24.65
C SER A 31 -4.44 -1.65 -23.66
N GLN A 32 -5.22 -0.79 -22.99
CA GLN A 32 -4.74 0.02 -21.91
C GLN A 32 -4.30 -0.97 -20.83
N ARG A 33 -3.00 -0.94 -20.50
CA ARG A 33 -2.47 -1.77 -19.41
C ARG A 33 -3.37 -1.59 -18.18
N PRO A 34 -3.74 -2.68 -17.49
CA PRO A 34 -4.48 -2.64 -16.24
C PRO A 34 -3.91 -1.60 -15.28
N ARG A 35 -4.75 -0.67 -14.80
CA ARG A 35 -4.37 0.33 -13.80
C ARG A 35 -4.85 -0.16 -12.45
N THR A 36 -3.98 -0.75 -11.64
CA THR A 36 -4.35 -1.15 -10.27
C THR A 36 -4.09 -0.01 -9.29
N VAL A 37 -4.68 -0.07 -8.10
CA VAL A 37 -4.28 0.79 -6.96
C VAL A 37 -2.76 0.68 -6.73
N ALA A 38 -2.19 -0.53 -6.81
CA ALA A 38 -0.75 -0.75 -6.73
C ALA A 38 0.04 -0.20 -7.94
N GLY A 39 -0.58 -0.05 -9.12
CA GLY A 39 0.04 0.48 -10.32
C GLY A 39 -0.03 2.00 -10.43
N VAL A 40 -1.10 2.61 -9.93
CA VAL A 40 -1.30 4.07 -9.90
C VAL A 40 -0.66 4.70 -8.67
N CYS A 41 -0.76 4.05 -7.52
CA CYS A 41 -0.08 4.49 -6.31
C CYS A 41 1.30 3.88 -6.12
N GLY A 42 1.62 2.75 -6.74
CA GLY A 42 2.90 2.10 -6.50
C GLY A 42 2.94 1.45 -5.11
N ALA A 43 3.52 0.25 -5.02
CA ALA A 43 3.77 -0.35 -3.71
C ALA A 43 4.72 0.51 -2.85
N THR A 44 5.63 1.29 -3.47
CA THR A 44 6.55 2.20 -2.79
C THR A 44 5.83 3.33 -2.04
N ASN A 45 4.74 3.88 -2.59
CA ASN A 45 3.99 4.93 -1.88
C ASN A 45 3.25 4.33 -0.69
N TRP A 46 2.68 3.13 -0.83
CA TRP A 46 2.04 2.45 0.30
C TRP A 46 3.02 2.06 1.40
N ALA A 47 4.24 1.65 1.05
CA ALA A 47 5.31 1.42 2.01
C ALA A 47 5.75 2.72 2.69
N CYS A 48 5.84 3.82 1.93
CA CYS A 48 6.15 5.15 2.47
C CYS A 48 5.04 5.64 3.44
N VAL A 49 3.76 5.50 3.05
CA VAL A 49 2.61 5.83 3.92
C VAL A 49 2.59 4.96 5.18
N ALA A 50 3.05 3.71 5.11
CA ALA A 50 3.18 2.83 6.28
C ALA A 50 4.24 3.35 7.28
N GLU A 51 5.27 4.03 6.78
CA GLU A 51 6.34 4.60 7.59
C GLU A 51 5.98 6.00 8.12
N CYS A 52 5.17 6.77 7.38
CA CYS A 52 4.70 8.12 7.73
C CYS A 52 3.63 8.19 8.81
N ILE A 53 3.64 9.24 9.64
CA ILE A 53 2.79 9.38 10.84
C ILE A 53 1.84 10.58 10.76
N ASP A 54 2.26 11.68 10.14
CA ASP A 54 1.47 12.91 10.03
C ASP A 54 0.90 13.11 8.61
N ALA A 55 -0.06 14.04 8.49
CA ALA A 55 -0.72 14.34 7.23
C ALA A 55 0.25 14.79 6.13
N GLU A 56 1.27 15.58 6.48
CA GLU A 56 2.23 16.16 5.54
C GLU A 56 3.21 15.09 5.00
N CYS A 57 3.60 14.14 5.85
CA CYS A 57 4.39 12.97 5.49
C CYS A 57 3.58 12.05 4.56
N ILE A 58 2.31 11.78 4.89
CA ILE A 58 1.41 11.00 4.03
C ILE A 58 1.26 11.69 2.66
N ASP A 59 1.00 13.00 2.63
CA ASP A 59 0.86 13.76 1.39
C ASP A 59 2.15 13.74 0.56
N THR A 60 3.32 13.77 1.22
CA THR A 60 4.63 13.63 0.57
C THR A 60 4.85 12.24 -0.02
N CYS A 61 4.44 11.17 0.67
CA CYS A 61 4.51 9.80 0.16
C CYS A 61 3.59 9.55 -1.02
N MET A 62 2.49 10.30 -1.15
CA MET A 62 1.47 10.09 -2.17
C MET A 62 1.77 10.80 -3.51
N ARG A 63 2.98 11.37 -3.65
CA ARG A 63 3.36 12.22 -4.79
C ARG A 63 3.31 11.49 -6.15
N LYS A 64 2.62 12.17 -7.10
CA LYS A 64 2.23 11.82 -8.50
C LYS A 64 1.07 10.84 -8.63
N ASP A 65 0.26 11.01 -9.70
CA ASP A 65 -0.93 10.29 -10.22
C ASP A 65 -1.93 9.66 -9.21
N CYS A 66 -1.45 9.01 -8.16
CA CYS A 66 -2.15 8.54 -6.97
C CYS A 66 -2.94 9.61 -6.23
N GLU A 67 -2.30 10.73 -5.87
CA GLU A 67 -2.94 11.83 -5.14
C GLU A 67 -4.16 12.35 -5.90
N GLN A 68 -4.02 12.57 -7.22
CA GLN A 68 -5.11 13.03 -8.07
C GLN A 68 -6.21 11.98 -8.22
N ALA A 69 -5.85 10.70 -8.36
CA ALA A 69 -6.81 9.60 -8.47
C ALA A 69 -7.63 9.44 -7.18
N LEU A 70 -6.96 9.50 -6.02
CA LEU A 70 -7.62 9.40 -4.71
C LEU A 70 -8.41 10.66 -4.37
N ALA A 71 -7.93 11.86 -4.72
CA ALA A 71 -8.69 13.09 -4.56
C ALA A 71 -10.01 13.05 -5.35
N ARG A 72 -9.98 12.54 -6.59
CA ARG A 72 -11.19 12.33 -7.40
C ARG A 72 -12.14 11.31 -6.78
N LEU A 73 -11.61 10.19 -6.27
CA LEU A 73 -12.41 9.17 -5.59
C LEU A 73 -13.06 9.73 -4.33
N LYS A 74 -12.29 10.40 -3.45
CA LYS A 74 -12.78 11.09 -2.25
C LYS A 74 -13.88 12.09 -2.56
N ALA A 75 -13.67 12.94 -3.55
CA ALA A 75 -14.67 13.93 -3.94
C ALA A 75 -15.97 13.26 -4.40
N CYS A 76 -15.87 12.18 -5.17
CA CYS A 76 -17.04 11.44 -5.63
C CYS A 76 -17.77 10.75 -4.48
N THR A 77 -17.09 10.01 -3.61
CA THR A 77 -17.75 9.26 -2.54
C THR A 77 -18.40 10.19 -1.52
N ARG A 78 -17.77 11.34 -1.24
CA ARG A 78 -18.36 12.42 -0.45
C ARG A 78 -19.62 12.99 -1.10
N ASN A 79 -19.56 13.33 -2.39
CA ASN A 79 -20.70 13.89 -3.12
C ASN A 79 -21.87 12.88 -3.25
N ALA A 80 -21.54 11.59 -3.32
CA ALA A 80 -22.52 10.50 -3.34
C ALA A 80 -23.13 10.21 -1.96
N GLY A 81 -22.63 10.83 -0.87
CA GLY A 81 -23.10 10.57 0.48
C GLY A 81 -22.78 9.15 0.97
N CYS A 82 -21.66 8.58 0.52
CA CYS A 82 -21.24 7.25 0.97
C CYS A 82 -20.91 7.25 2.47
N SER A 83 -21.29 6.18 3.17
CA SER A 83 -20.87 5.93 4.55
C SER A 83 -19.43 5.39 4.59
N PRO A 84 -18.62 5.70 5.61
CA PRO A 84 -17.30 5.11 5.81
C PRO A 84 -17.31 3.57 5.79
N SER A 85 -18.40 2.96 6.27
CA SER A 85 -18.56 1.51 6.37
C SER A 85 -19.19 0.86 5.13
N ASP A 86 -19.73 1.62 4.17
CA ASP A 86 -20.35 1.08 2.96
C ASP A 86 -19.33 0.91 1.82
N ALA A 87 -18.64 -0.23 1.85
CA ALA A 87 -17.66 -0.56 0.81
C ALA A 87 -18.24 -0.59 -0.61
N GLN A 88 -19.53 -0.89 -0.75
CA GLN A 88 -20.18 -1.02 -2.05
C GLN A 88 -20.70 0.31 -2.61
N CYS A 89 -20.79 1.36 -1.79
CA CYS A 89 -21.20 2.67 -2.28
C CYS A 89 -20.20 3.22 -3.32
N SER A 90 -18.90 3.12 -3.03
CA SER A 90 -17.85 3.58 -3.95
C SER A 90 -17.90 2.86 -5.31
N ALA A 91 -18.13 1.54 -5.31
CA ALA A 91 -18.26 0.74 -6.53
C ALA A 91 -19.46 1.17 -7.39
N ARG A 92 -20.60 1.47 -6.75
CA ARG A 92 -21.86 1.83 -7.43
C ARG A 92 -21.90 3.29 -7.89
N ALA A 93 -21.60 4.21 -6.98
CA ALA A 93 -21.73 5.65 -7.22
C ALA A 93 -20.53 6.25 -7.95
N CYS A 94 -19.34 5.67 -7.79
CA CYS A 94 -18.09 6.18 -8.36
C CYS A 94 -17.48 5.25 -9.40
N GLN A 95 -18.29 4.35 -10.00
CA GLN A 95 -17.87 3.37 -10.99
C GLN A 95 -16.98 3.96 -12.10
N PRO A 96 -17.29 5.11 -12.73
CA PRO A 96 -16.45 5.65 -13.81
C PRO A 96 -15.06 6.08 -13.34
N ILE A 97 -14.93 6.53 -12.09
CA ILE A 97 -13.64 6.91 -11.49
C ILE A 97 -12.85 5.65 -11.15
N CYS A 98 -13.52 4.66 -10.54
CA CYS A 98 -12.94 3.35 -10.27
C CYS A 98 -12.41 2.68 -11.55
N GLN A 99 -13.22 2.63 -12.61
CA GLN A 99 -12.85 2.12 -13.94
C GLN A 99 -11.68 2.84 -14.61
N ARG A 100 -11.53 4.15 -14.39
CA ARG A 100 -10.49 4.95 -15.05
C ARG A 100 -9.15 4.89 -14.33
N SER A 101 -9.21 4.80 -13.00
CA SER A 101 -8.05 4.98 -12.12
C SER A 101 -7.57 3.68 -11.48
N PHE A 102 -8.44 2.71 -11.25
CA PHE A 102 -8.13 1.54 -10.42
C PHE A 102 -8.56 0.20 -11.02
N GLU A 103 -9.15 0.22 -12.22
CA GLU A 103 -9.70 -0.94 -12.92
C GLU A 103 -9.37 -0.90 -14.44
N PRO A 104 -9.52 -2.02 -15.18
CA PRO A 104 -9.69 -3.37 -14.65
C PRO A 104 -8.43 -3.75 -13.86
N ALA A 105 -8.59 -4.18 -12.61
CA ALA A 105 -7.50 -4.72 -11.83
C ALA A 105 -7.41 -6.22 -12.14
N PRO A 106 -6.23 -6.77 -12.49
CA PRO A 106 -6.05 -8.20 -12.40
C PRO A 106 -6.49 -8.69 -11.01
N PRO A 107 -7.05 -9.91 -10.90
CA PRO A 107 -7.23 -10.57 -9.61
C PRO A 107 -5.96 -10.43 -8.81
N SER A 108 -6.09 -10.11 -7.52
CA SER A 108 -4.90 -9.96 -6.66
C SER A 108 -4.03 -11.20 -6.81
N PRO A 109 -2.81 -11.09 -7.35
CA PRO A 109 -1.96 -12.26 -7.54
C PRO A 109 -1.54 -12.84 -6.19
N GLU A 110 -1.63 -12.03 -5.12
CA GLU A 110 -1.30 -12.43 -3.78
C GLU A 110 -2.52 -12.71 -2.90
N LYS A 111 -2.36 -13.73 -2.05
CA LYS A 111 -3.29 -14.06 -0.99
C LYS A 111 -2.97 -13.25 0.26
N ASP A 112 -4.02 -12.85 0.95
CA ASP A 112 -3.93 -12.18 2.25
C ASP A 112 -3.30 -13.12 3.30
N VAL A 113 -2.19 -12.69 3.90
CA VAL A 113 -1.52 -13.39 5.00
C VAL A 113 -2.20 -13.02 6.33
N GLN A 114 -2.99 -13.93 6.88
CA GLN A 114 -3.75 -13.69 8.13
C GLN A 114 -2.86 -13.71 9.38
N ALA A 115 -1.87 -14.59 9.43
CA ALA A 115 -1.00 -14.81 10.59
C ALA A 115 0.49 -14.58 10.23
N PRO A 116 0.95 -13.33 10.10
CA PRO A 116 2.29 -13.04 9.60
C PRO A 116 3.45 -13.57 10.46
N CYS A 117 3.19 -13.84 11.74
CA CYS A 117 4.17 -14.36 12.68
C CYS A 117 4.14 -15.88 12.89
N GLU A 118 3.23 -16.60 12.24
CA GLU A 118 3.17 -18.05 12.36
C GLU A 118 4.46 -18.68 11.79
N GLY A 119 5.15 -19.47 12.61
CA GLY A 119 6.42 -20.10 12.23
C GLY A 119 7.63 -19.15 12.11
N VAL A 120 7.49 -17.85 12.41
CA VAL A 120 8.59 -16.89 12.36
C VAL A 120 9.32 -16.85 13.70
N ARG A 121 10.65 -17.00 13.66
CA ARG A 121 11.54 -16.89 14.82
C ARG A 121 12.71 -15.97 14.50
N ALA A 122 12.97 -15.00 15.37
CA ALA A 122 14.11 -14.12 15.23
C ALA A 122 15.43 -14.92 15.38
N PRO A 123 16.45 -14.64 14.54
CA PRO A 123 17.78 -15.16 14.78
C PRO A 123 18.40 -14.46 16.01
N GLY A 124 18.91 -15.22 16.97
CA GLY A 124 19.61 -14.69 18.14
C GLY A 124 18.76 -14.67 19.42
N ALA A 125 19.05 -13.69 20.29
CA ALA A 125 18.40 -13.57 21.59
C ALA A 125 16.92 -13.20 21.44
N PRO A 126 16.02 -13.75 22.28
CA PRO A 126 14.62 -13.34 22.28
C PRO A 126 14.49 -11.86 22.69
N PRO A 127 13.41 -11.18 22.27
CA PRO A 127 13.16 -9.82 22.70
C PRO A 127 12.99 -9.76 24.23
N PRO A 128 13.32 -8.62 24.87
CA PRO A 128 13.03 -8.37 26.27
C PRO A 128 11.56 -8.64 26.60
N LYS A 129 11.27 -9.31 27.73
CA LYS A 129 9.90 -9.71 28.10
C LYS A 129 8.95 -8.52 28.17
N ASN A 130 9.43 -7.37 28.62
CA ASN A 130 8.65 -6.15 28.73
C ASN A 130 8.33 -5.51 27.37
N LEU A 131 9.08 -5.81 26.30
CA LEU A 131 8.79 -5.38 24.93
C LEU A 131 7.71 -6.26 24.26
N VAL A 132 7.54 -7.50 24.71
CA VAL A 132 6.53 -8.45 24.18
C VAL A 132 5.13 -7.96 24.52
N GLY A 133 4.24 -7.94 23.53
CA GLY A 133 2.86 -7.48 23.69
C GLY A 133 2.31 -6.82 22.43
N THR A 134 1.12 -6.23 22.58
CA THR A 134 0.50 -5.38 21.58
C THR A 134 0.50 -3.95 22.11
N TRP A 135 0.89 -3.02 21.25
CA TRP A 135 1.14 -1.62 21.58
C TRP A 135 0.38 -0.74 20.58
N SER A 136 -0.32 0.29 21.04
CA SER A 136 -1.04 1.25 20.20
C SER A 136 -0.35 2.59 20.27
N LEU A 137 -0.08 3.20 19.11
CA LEU A 137 0.57 4.52 19.04
C LEU A 137 -0.36 5.55 19.69
N VAL A 138 0.19 6.33 20.62
CA VAL A 138 -0.52 7.41 21.32
C VAL A 138 0.09 8.78 21.04
N ALA A 139 1.39 8.83 20.75
CA ALA A 139 2.08 10.07 20.35
C ALA A 139 3.31 9.77 19.48
N ALA A 140 3.77 10.76 18.73
CA ALA A 140 5.03 10.74 18.00
C ALA A 140 5.60 12.16 17.90
N SER A 141 6.93 12.30 17.93
CA SER A 141 7.57 13.59 17.66
C SER A 141 7.70 13.83 16.16
N LEU A 142 7.79 15.10 15.77
CA LEU A 142 8.22 15.48 14.43
C LEU A 142 9.74 15.67 14.40
N PRO A 143 10.40 15.39 13.26
CA PRO A 143 11.78 15.81 13.07
C PRO A 143 11.88 17.34 13.20
N ASP A 144 12.88 17.82 13.93
CA ASP A 144 13.21 19.26 13.94
C ASP A 144 13.69 19.68 12.55
N GLU A 145 12.81 20.28 11.73
CA GLU A 145 13.25 20.99 10.54
C GLU A 145 13.82 22.36 10.91
N VAL A 146 15.01 22.65 10.40
CA VAL A 146 15.82 23.88 10.60
C VAL A 146 15.15 25.17 10.07
N THR A 147 13.92 25.09 9.55
CA THR A 147 13.13 26.25 9.13
C THR A 147 11.73 26.18 9.73
N ALA A 148 11.64 26.52 11.01
CA ALA A 148 10.38 26.75 11.70
C ALA A 148 9.59 27.84 10.97
N ARG A 149 8.46 27.47 10.35
CA ARG A 149 7.32 28.40 10.31
C ARG A 149 6.79 28.47 11.73
N GLU A 150 6.95 29.63 12.35
CA GLU A 150 6.35 29.97 13.64
C GLU A 150 4.85 29.61 13.58
N GLU A 151 4.36 28.93 14.63
CA GLU A 151 2.99 28.37 14.81
C GLU A 151 2.72 26.90 14.38
N ARG A 152 3.69 25.98 14.36
CA ARG A 152 3.35 24.55 14.40
C ARG A 152 3.00 24.13 15.84
N ILE A 153 1.71 24.22 16.18
CA ILE A 153 1.11 23.50 17.31
C ILE A 153 1.36 22.00 17.06
N GLU A 154 1.80 21.28 18.09
CA GLU A 154 2.08 19.83 18.13
C GLU A 154 1.26 19.04 17.08
N ALA A 155 1.94 18.35 16.16
CA ALA A 155 1.26 17.54 15.16
C ALA A 155 0.56 16.37 15.83
N GLN A 156 -0.76 16.46 15.96
CA GLN A 156 -1.57 15.34 16.40
C GLN A 156 -1.59 14.29 15.28
N PRO A 157 -1.42 12.99 15.61
CA PRO A 157 -1.71 11.91 14.68
C PRO A 157 -3.10 12.14 14.08
N ARG A 158 -3.26 11.95 12.77
CA ARG A 158 -4.60 12.14 12.17
C ARG A 158 -5.58 11.19 12.84
N SER A 159 -6.82 11.63 13.01
CA SER A 159 -7.86 10.83 13.68
C SER A 159 -8.16 9.49 13.01
N ASP A 160 -7.83 9.34 11.72
CA ASP A 160 -8.00 8.09 10.95
C ASP A 160 -6.72 7.25 10.85
N TYR A 161 -5.64 7.68 11.51
CA TYR A 161 -4.33 7.03 11.52
C TYR A 161 -4.16 6.24 12.82
N ALA A 162 -4.54 4.96 12.78
CA ALA A 162 -4.34 4.03 13.89
C ALA A 162 -3.12 3.14 13.61
N ARG A 163 -2.04 3.31 14.39
CA ARG A 163 -0.82 2.49 14.28
C ARG A 163 -0.66 1.61 15.50
N SER A 164 -0.36 0.34 15.29
CA SER A 164 -0.08 -0.61 16.38
C SER A 164 1.16 -1.43 16.07
N LEU A 165 1.95 -1.73 17.10
CA LEU A 165 3.07 -2.64 17.06
C LEU A 165 2.75 -3.87 17.90
N GLN A 166 2.85 -5.05 17.30
CA GLN A 166 2.80 -6.33 18.02
C GLN A 166 4.21 -6.93 18.03
N VAL A 167 4.67 -7.39 19.18
CA VAL A 167 5.93 -8.14 19.34
C VAL A 167 5.63 -9.47 20.01
N SER A 168 5.96 -10.57 19.34
CA SER A 168 5.78 -11.92 19.85
C SER A 168 6.94 -12.37 20.74
N PRO A 169 6.74 -13.38 21.61
CA PRO A 169 7.84 -14.00 22.36
C PRO A 169 8.93 -14.63 21.46
N THR A 170 8.60 -14.98 20.22
CA THR A 170 9.55 -15.55 19.25
C THR A 170 10.40 -14.47 18.56
N GLY A 171 10.19 -13.19 18.88
CA GLY A 171 10.86 -12.07 18.25
C GLY A 171 10.28 -11.72 16.88
N CYS A 172 9.10 -12.20 16.51
CA CYS A 172 8.40 -11.68 15.35
C CYS A 172 7.72 -10.36 15.72
N PHE A 173 7.74 -9.38 14.81
CA PHE A 173 6.91 -8.19 14.95
C PHE A 173 5.88 -8.08 13.83
N VAL A 174 4.76 -7.44 14.13
CA VAL A 174 3.80 -6.93 13.15
C VAL A 174 3.55 -5.47 13.44
N LEU A 175 3.89 -4.60 12.49
CA LEU A 175 3.53 -3.20 12.49
C LEU A 175 2.30 -3.04 11.61
N ARG A 176 1.22 -2.49 12.17
CA ARG A 176 -0.05 -2.27 11.48
C ARG A 176 -0.39 -0.78 11.47
N THR A 177 -0.82 -0.28 10.33
CA THR A 177 -1.32 1.09 10.13
C THR A 177 -2.66 1.02 9.40
N SER A 178 -3.73 1.55 10.00
CA SER A 178 -5.03 1.70 9.35
C SER A 178 -5.07 2.99 8.52
N LEU A 179 -5.56 2.90 7.29
CA LEU A 179 -5.86 4.03 6.42
C LEU A 179 -7.34 3.93 6.04
N GLU A 180 -8.12 4.94 6.39
CA GLU A 180 -9.58 4.90 6.22
C GLU A 180 -10.08 6.02 5.30
N ALA A 181 -11.33 6.44 5.48
CA ALA A 181 -12.04 7.35 4.58
C ALA A 181 -11.31 8.68 4.36
N ALA A 182 -10.61 9.24 5.36
CA ALA A 182 -9.88 10.49 5.16
C ALA A 182 -8.67 10.31 4.22
N THR A 183 -8.04 9.13 4.19
CA THR A 183 -6.97 8.78 3.22
C THR A 183 -7.51 8.30 1.87
N LEU A 184 -8.58 7.52 1.84
CA LEU A 184 -8.96 6.71 0.68
C LEU A 184 -10.33 7.07 0.07
N GLY A 185 -11.11 7.90 0.75
CA GLY A 185 -12.50 8.23 0.43
C GLY A 185 -13.49 7.29 1.09
N GLU A 186 -14.69 7.80 1.37
CA GLU A 186 -15.76 7.04 2.05
C GLU A 186 -16.02 5.66 1.43
N GLY A 187 -16.16 4.64 2.28
CA GLY A 187 -16.33 3.25 1.87
C GLY A 187 -15.03 2.55 1.42
N ASN A 188 -13.85 3.19 1.56
CA ASN A 188 -12.57 2.56 1.24
C ASN A 188 -11.69 2.50 2.50
N SER A 189 -10.96 1.40 2.64
CA SER A 189 -10.00 1.22 3.73
C SER A 189 -8.87 0.31 3.32
N LEU A 190 -7.67 0.56 3.85
CA LEU A 190 -6.51 -0.30 3.71
C LEU A 190 -5.84 -0.44 5.07
N VAL A 191 -5.64 -1.67 5.50
CA VAL A 191 -4.79 -2.00 6.64
C VAL A 191 -3.43 -2.39 6.10
N VAL A 192 -2.46 -1.50 6.30
CA VAL A 192 -1.06 -1.74 5.95
C VAL A 192 -0.40 -2.52 7.07
N ARG A 193 0.19 -3.67 6.76
CA ARG A 193 0.91 -4.53 7.71
C ARG A 193 2.32 -4.80 7.19
N ALA A 194 3.33 -4.55 8.01
CA ALA A 194 4.69 -4.97 7.77
C ALA A 194 5.13 -5.90 8.90
N TRP A 195 5.86 -6.96 8.59
CA TRP A 195 6.30 -7.93 9.60
C TRP A 195 7.70 -8.47 9.32
N GLY A 196 8.28 -9.03 10.37
CA GLY A 196 9.63 -9.56 10.31
C GLY A 196 10.15 -9.88 11.70
N THR A 197 11.43 -9.65 11.94
CA THR A 197 12.09 -10.04 13.19
C THR A 197 12.63 -8.85 13.97
N VAL A 198 12.55 -8.90 15.29
CA VAL A 198 13.21 -7.99 16.22
C VAL A 198 14.60 -8.53 16.52
N GLU A 199 15.64 -7.81 16.11
CA GLU A 199 17.03 -8.06 16.49
C GLU A 199 17.39 -7.20 17.71
N VAL A 200 17.86 -7.81 18.78
CA VAL A 200 18.34 -7.09 19.97
C VAL A 200 19.80 -6.71 19.79
N ALA A 201 20.11 -5.41 19.81
CA ALA A 201 21.44 -4.87 19.52
C ALA A 201 22.09 -4.22 20.76
N GLY A 202 22.18 -4.98 21.86
CA GLY A 202 22.71 -4.50 23.15
C GLY A 202 21.63 -4.04 24.12
N LYS A 203 22.02 -3.34 25.19
CA LYS A 203 21.07 -2.80 26.19
C LYS A 203 20.34 -1.60 25.60
N GLY A 204 19.00 -1.64 25.61
CA GLY A 204 18.16 -0.51 25.19
C GLY A 204 18.06 -0.30 23.68
N ARG A 205 18.52 -1.24 22.85
CA ARG A 205 18.49 -1.12 21.38
C ARG A 205 17.85 -2.30 20.68
N ILE A 206 16.97 -2.01 19.75
CA ILE A 206 16.34 -3.01 18.88
C ILE A 206 16.42 -2.57 17.42
N ARG A 207 16.45 -3.56 16.53
CA ARG A 207 16.29 -3.35 15.10
C ARG A 207 15.15 -4.19 14.58
N LEU A 208 14.14 -3.53 14.00
CA LEU A 208 13.07 -4.19 13.29
C LEU A 208 13.60 -4.54 11.89
N ARG A 209 13.73 -5.83 11.59
CA ARG A 209 14.11 -6.34 10.27
C ARG A 209 12.87 -6.81 9.55
N THR A 210 12.33 -5.97 8.69
CA THR A 210 11.16 -6.35 7.90
C THR A 210 11.54 -7.43 6.89
N ARG A 211 10.73 -8.48 6.86
CA ARG A 211 10.84 -9.59 5.92
C ARG A 211 9.84 -9.43 4.78
N ASP A 212 8.63 -9.00 5.11
CA ASP A 212 7.51 -8.95 4.17
C ASP A 212 6.43 -7.96 4.67
N GLY A 213 5.42 -7.70 3.85
CA GLY A 213 4.34 -6.77 4.16
C GLY A 213 3.22 -6.79 3.12
N GLN A 214 2.01 -6.40 3.53
CA GLN A 214 0.84 -6.27 2.66
C GLN A 214 -0.06 -5.11 3.10
N ALA A 215 -0.62 -4.38 2.14
CA ALA A 215 -1.79 -3.52 2.37
C ALA A 215 -3.06 -4.25 1.93
N VAL A 216 -4.03 -4.38 2.82
CA VAL A 216 -5.25 -5.17 2.58
C VAL A 216 -6.51 -4.41 2.95
N GLY A 217 -7.50 -4.42 2.07
CA GLY A 217 -8.82 -3.83 2.36
C GLY A 217 -9.61 -3.44 1.10
N PRO A 218 -10.85 -2.97 1.26
CA PRO A 218 -11.71 -2.59 0.15
C PRO A 218 -11.25 -1.29 -0.52
N VAL A 219 -11.12 -1.31 -1.85
CA VAL A 219 -11.00 -0.12 -2.68
C VAL A 219 -11.90 -0.29 -3.91
N CYS A 220 -12.81 0.66 -4.11
CA CYS A 220 -13.86 0.57 -5.14
C CYS A 220 -14.72 -0.69 -5.01
N GLY A 221 -15.08 -1.07 -3.77
CA GLY A 221 -15.93 -2.22 -3.43
C GLY A 221 -15.27 -3.59 -3.48
N ASP A 222 -14.07 -3.70 -4.03
CA ASP A 222 -13.32 -4.96 -4.10
C ASP A 222 -12.21 -5.02 -3.04
N LYS A 223 -12.04 -6.20 -2.43
CA LYS A 223 -10.91 -6.47 -1.53
C LYS A 223 -9.62 -6.48 -2.32
N ARG A 224 -8.67 -5.61 -1.94
CA ARG A 224 -7.32 -5.54 -2.49
C ARG A 224 -6.33 -6.19 -1.53
N VAL A 225 -5.32 -6.86 -2.09
CA VAL A 225 -4.12 -7.30 -1.38
C VAL A 225 -2.94 -6.80 -2.20
N ILE A 226 -2.19 -5.87 -1.61
CA ILE A 226 -1.07 -5.20 -2.28
C ILE A 226 0.20 -5.63 -1.57
N PRO A 227 1.10 -6.40 -2.21
CA PRO A 227 2.40 -6.70 -1.62
C PRO A 227 3.21 -5.43 -1.39
N LEU A 228 3.90 -5.41 -0.25
CA LEU A 228 4.89 -4.40 0.11
C LEU A 228 6.32 -4.96 0.05
N SER A 229 6.48 -6.24 -0.33
CA SER A 229 7.75 -6.89 -0.61
C SER A 229 7.99 -7.02 -2.12
N GLY A 230 9.25 -6.84 -2.54
CA GLY A 230 9.66 -7.03 -3.93
C GLY A 230 11.07 -6.52 -4.20
N PRO A 231 11.69 -6.85 -5.36
CA PRO A 231 13.09 -6.51 -5.65
C PRO A 231 13.40 -5.00 -5.61
N LYS A 232 12.38 -4.17 -5.86
CA LYS A 232 12.46 -2.71 -5.86
C LYS A 232 11.90 -2.06 -4.59
N LEU A 233 11.30 -2.84 -3.70
CA LEU A 233 10.66 -2.35 -2.48
C LEU A 233 11.38 -2.90 -1.25
N LYS A 234 11.91 -2.01 -0.44
CA LYS A 234 12.49 -2.35 0.85
C LYS A 234 11.87 -1.42 1.87
N PHE A 235 10.73 -1.81 2.44
CA PHE A 235 10.41 -1.36 3.80
C PHE A 235 11.57 -1.89 4.66
N ARG A 236 12.47 -1.01 5.10
CA ARG A 236 13.75 -1.45 5.68
C ARG A 236 13.62 -1.82 7.17
N GLY A 237 12.46 -1.53 7.75
CA GLY A 237 12.29 -1.45 9.19
C GLY A 237 13.08 -0.27 9.76
N GLY A 238 13.40 -0.31 11.05
CA GLY A 238 14.11 0.77 11.72
C GLY A 238 15.00 0.26 12.83
N ALA A 239 16.03 1.03 13.16
CA ALA A 239 16.85 0.83 14.34
C ALA A 239 16.41 1.85 15.38
N TYR A 240 16.19 1.38 16.61
CA TYR A 240 15.62 2.18 17.68
C TYR A 240 16.37 1.99 18.97
N ASP A 241 16.67 3.10 19.64
CA ASP A 241 16.79 3.10 21.09
C ASP A 241 15.35 2.96 21.64
N TRP A 242 15.15 2.14 22.66
CA TRP A 242 13.83 1.93 23.26
C TRP A 242 13.86 2.06 24.77
N ASP A 243 12.76 2.55 25.31
CA ASP A 243 12.53 2.68 26.75
C ASP A 243 11.07 2.34 27.10
N LEU A 244 10.84 1.98 28.35
CA LEU A 244 9.51 1.66 28.86
C LEU A 244 9.32 2.28 30.24
N GLU A 245 8.46 3.30 30.30
CA GLU A 245 8.06 3.99 31.53
C GLU A 245 6.54 3.87 31.68
N GLU A 246 6.04 3.46 32.84
CA GLU A 246 4.60 3.46 33.16
C GLU A 246 3.68 2.85 32.08
N GLU A 247 4.08 1.73 31.46
CA GLU A 247 3.36 1.04 30.35
C GLU A 247 3.35 1.78 29.00
N VAL A 248 4.15 2.84 28.86
CA VAL A 248 4.39 3.57 27.62
C VAL A 248 5.73 3.16 27.02
N LEU A 249 5.68 2.42 25.91
CA LEU A 249 6.85 2.08 25.10
C LEU A 249 7.24 3.28 24.25
N THR A 250 8.44 3.82 24.49
CA THR A 250 9.04 4.83 23.64
C THR A 250 10.06 4.20 22.71
N LEU A 251 9.89 4.39 21.40
CA LEU A 251 10.89 4.03 20.38
C LEU A 251 11.47 5.31 19.79
N MET A 252 12.78 5.49 19.86
CA MET A 252 13.50 6.62 19.28
C MET A 252 14.37 6.15 18.11
N VAL A 253 14.20 6.76 16.93
CA VAL A 253 14.97 6.39 15.73
C VAL A 253 16.46 6.68 15.93
N GLU A 254 17.30 5.70 15.61
CA GLU A 254 18.78 5.81 15.65
C GLU A 254 19.32 6.60 14.44
N ASP A 255 18.83 7.82 14.20
CA ASP A 255 19.36 8.72 13.18
C ASP A 255 19.47 10.17 13.70
N THR A 256 19.69 11.12 12.78
CA THR A 256 19.84 12.54 13.10
C THR A 256 18.52 13.22 13.47
N THR A 257 17.37 12.63 13.12
CA THR A 257 16.05 13.21 13.41
C THR A 257 15.66 12.99 14.86
N LYS A 258 16.15 11.91 15.49
CA LYS A 258 15.77 11.48 16.83
C LYS A 258 14.25 11.43 17.04
N GLN A 259 13.52 11.12 15.96
CA GLN A 259 12.07 10.98 16.01
C GLN A 259 11.68 9.93 17.04
N THR A 260 10.70 10.25 17.89
CA THR A 260 10.18 9.37 18.92
C THR A 260 8.77 8.92 18.59
N PHE A 261 8.44 7.70 19.03
CA PHE A 261 7.13 7.09 18.91
C PHE A 261 6.76 6.54 20.28
N GLN A 262 5.65 6.99 20.85
CA GLN A 262 5.13 6.52 22.11
C GLN A 262 3.93 5.63 21.87
N PHE A 263 3.98 4.42 22.43
CA PHE A 263 2.91 3.46 22.35
C PHE A 263 2.44 3.06 23.74
N GLU A 264 1.13 3.01 23.94
CA GLU A 264 0.53 2.46 25.14
C GLU A 264 0.23 0.97 24.96
N ARG A 265 0.38 0.18 26.01
CA ARG A 265 0.07 -1.25 25.97
C ARG A 265 -1.44 -1.48 25.76
N VAL A 266 -1.78 -2.29 24.76
CA VAL A 266 -3.15 -2.75 24.56
C VAL A 266 -3.41 -3.94 25.47
N ASN A 267 -4.20 -3.72 26.52
CA ASN A 267 -4.66 -4.80 27.38
C ASN A 267 -5.75 -5.62 26.65
N PRO A 268 -5.65 -6.96 26.59
CA PRO A 268 -6.63 -7.80 25.91
C PRO A 268 -8.06 -7.73 26.50
N GLU A 269 -8.27 -7.07 27.64
CA GLU A 269 -9.55 -6.98 28.33
C GLU A 269 -10.47 -5.84 27.84
N GLY A 270 -10.03 -4.97 26.93
CA GLY A 270 -10.85 -3.87 26.40
C GLY A 270 -11.84 -4.23 25.29
N GLY A 271 -11.91 -5.50 24.88
CA GLY A 271 -12.67 -5.98 23.71
C GLY A 271 -14.11 -6.41 23.98
N LYS A 272 -14.76 -5.95 25.06
CA LYS A 272 -16.21 -6.07 25.27
C LYS A 272 -16.72 -4.95 26.17
N LYS A 273 -17.37 -3.94 25.57
CA LYS A 273 -18.61 -3.35 26.08
C LYS A 273 -19.45 -2.91 24.89
#